data_AF-A0A9W4XC87-F1
#
_entry.id   AF-A0A9W4XC87-F1
#
_cell.length_a   1.000
_cell.length_b   1.000
_cell.length_c   1.000
_cell.angle_alpha   90.00
_cell.angle_beta   90.00
_cell.angle_gamma   90.00
#
_symmetry.space_group_name_H-M   'P 1'
#
loop_
_entity.id
_entity.type
_entity.pdbx_description
1 polymer ?
#
loop_
_entity_poly.entity_id
_entity_poly.type
_entity_poly.pdbx_seq_one_letter_code
_entity_poly.pdbx_strand_id
1 'polypeptide(L)'
;HESNPNGMYKGISYSWLSCGKKPYLRIVIPNKDLRFTALNIISSYNLKVDPECKIKTASDDTGTYYRKVAREYQIPLSWWGLISDYRYNFSAPYYAKSHHCPHAFYVHIDKFRLIDNFEPLYKIYLSSLFTHDRALMLIWDIETYDSRGSGNFPEAKNDMSQVFTICMTLHWKDDPIPLERICL
;
A
#
# COMPACT_ATOMS: atom_id res chain seq x y z
N HIS A 1 48.24 16.43 -16.18
CA HIS A 1 48.98 16.17 -14.93
C HIS A 1 48.35 17.00 -13.83
N GLU A 2 47.75 16.52 -12.75
CA GLU A 2 47.44 15.18 -12.25
C GLU A 2 46.35 15.43 -11.19
N SER A 3 45.26 14.68 -11.23
CA SER A 3 44.15 14.77 -10.28
C SER A 3 44.38 13.83 -9.11
N ASN A 4 44.24 14.30 -7.88
CA ASN A 4 44.00 13.41 -6.73
C ASN A 4 42.94 14.02 -5.79
N PRO A 5 41.69 13.52 -5.82
CA PRO A 5 40.65 13.84 -4.87
C PRO A 5 40.52 12.69 -3.85
N ASN A 6 40.82 12.92 -2.59
CA ASN A 6 40.51 11.98 -1.50
C ASN A 6 40.03 12.72 -0.25
N GLY A 7 38.82 13.29 -0.34
CA GLY A 7 38.02 13.66 0.83
C GLY A 7 37.33 12.41 1.38
N MET A 8 38.05 11.67 2.21
CA MET A 8 37.61 10.41 2.82
C MET A 8 36.56 10.69 3.91
N TYR A 9 35.27 10.50 3.59
CA TYR A 9 34.24 10.34 4.63
C TYR A 9 34.49 8.99 5.34
N LYS A 10 34.87 9.05 6.62
CA LYS A 10 34.92 7.88 7.52
C LYS A 10 33.49 7.36 7.73
N GLY A 11 33.07 6.42 6.89
CA GLY A 11 31.89 5.59 7.13
C GLY A 11 32.18 4.56 8.22
N ILE A 12 31.28 4.45 9.19
CA ILE A 12 31.31 3.44 10.26
C ILE A 12 31.26 2.04 9.62
N SER A 13 32.27 1.22 9.89
CA SER A 13 32.35 -0.16 9.43
C SER A 13 31.42 -1.05 10.24
N TYR A 14 30.28 -1.44 9.67
CA TYR A 14 29.49 -2.57 10.19
C TYR A 14 30.19 -3.89 9.84
N SER A 15 30.48 -4.73 10.83
CA SER A 15 31.15 -6.04 10.70
C SER A 15 30.38 -7.09 9.88
N TRP A 16 29.26 -6.74 9.25
CA TRP A 16 28.41 -7.65 8.46
C TRP A 16 28.61 -7.51 6.94
N LEU A 17 29.53 -6.65 6.48
CA LEU A 17 29.75 -6.36 5.05
C LEU A 17 30.93 -7.13 4.45
N SER A 18 31.04 -8.43 4.74
CA SER A 18 31.88 -9.34 3.96
C SER A 18 31.08 -10.57 3.55
N CYS A 19 29.97 -10.37 2.85
CA CYS A 19 29.23 -11.48 2.25
C CYS A 19 29.27 -11.30 0.72
N GLY A 20 30.14 -12.07 0.06
CA GLY A 20 30.09 -12.22 -1.38
C GLY A 20 28.69 -12.63 -1.83
N LYS A 21 28.30 -12.27 -3.06
CA LYS A 21 26.98 -12.60 -3.61
C LYS A 21 26.74 -14.12 -3.50
N LYS A 22 25.81 -14.53 -2.64
CA LYS A 22 25.38 -15.93 -2.56
C LYS A 22 24.39 -16.21 -3.68
N PRO A 23 24.54 -17.31 -4.43
CA PRO A 23 23.55 -17.69 -5.44
C PRO A 23 22.23 -18.07 -4.76
N TYR A 24 21.12 -17.65 -5.34
CA TYR A 24 19.77 -18.04 -4.94
C TYR A 24 19.03 -18.64 -6.14
N LEU A 25 18.24 -19.69 -5.90
CA LEU A 25 17.31 -20.22 -6.89
C LEU A 25 16.01 -19.40 -6.86
N ARG A 26 15.61 -18.85 -8.01
CA ARG A 26 14.30 -18.19 -8.16
C ARG A 26 13.25 -19.21 -8.56
N ILE A 27 12.26 -19.41 -7.70
CA ILE A 27 11.10 -20.26 -7.96
C ILE A 27 9.95 -19.36 -8.40
N VAL A 28 9.40 -19.61 -9.59
CA VAL A 28 8.24 -18.88 -10.13
C VAL A 28 7.01 -19.76 -10.00
N ILE A 29 5.91 -19.18 -9.53
CA ILE A 29 4.67 -19.87 -9.21
C ILE A 29 3.50 -19.10 -9.84
N PRO A 30 2.50 -19.76 -10.45
CA PRO A 30 1.50 -19.08 -11.27
C PRO A 30 0.45 -18.31 -10.46
N ASN A 31 0.26 -18.60 -9.18
CA ASN A 31 -0.71 -17.88 -8.34
C ASN A 31 -0.26 -17.75 -6.87
N LYS A 32 -0.95 -16.86 -6.16
CA LYS A 32 -0.73 -16.54 -4.74
C LYS A 32 -0.88 -17.75 -3.83
N ASP A 33 -1.86 -18.61 -4.08
CA ASP A 33 -2.18 -19.72 -3.18
C ASP A 33 -1.10 -20.80 -3.22
N LEU A 34 -0.65 -21.16 -4.42
CA LEU A 34 0.49 -22.06 -4.60
C LEU A 34 1.78 -21.48 -4.02
N ARG A 35 1.95 -20.15 -4.04
CA ARG A 35 3.09 -19.50 -3.39
C ARG A 35 3.04 -19.73 -1.88
N PHE A 36 1.88 -19.57 -1.25
CA PHE A 36 1.73 -19.83 0.17
C PHE A 36 1.92 -21.30 0.52
N THR A 37 1.40 -22.21 -0.30
CA THR A 37 1.66 -23.65 -0.15
C THR A 37 3.15 -23.95 -0.18
N ALA A 38 3.91 -23.37 -1.13
CA ALA A 38 5.36 -23.55 -1.19
C ALA A 38 6.08 -23.02 0.06
N LEU A 39 5.71 -21.83 0.54
CA LEU A 39 6.27 -21.27 1.78
C LEU A 39 5.94 -22.12 3.00
N ASN A 40 4.73 -22.66 3.09
CA ASN A 40 4.32 -23.57 4.16
C ASN A 40 5.13 -24.87 4.13
N ILE A 41 5.33 -25.47 2.94
CA ILE A 41 6.16 -26.67 2.78
C ILE A 41 7.59 -26.40 3.28
N ILE A 42 8.21 -25.28 2.88
CA ILE A 42 9.56 -24.90 3.32
C ILE A 42 9.59 -24.70 4.85
N SER A 43 8.59 -24.02 5.41
CA SER A 43 8.48 -23.81 6.84
C SER A 43 8.35 -25.13 7.61
N SER A 44 7.46 -26.02 7.17
CA SER A 44 7.26 -27.34 7.76
C SER A 44 8.49 -28.23 7.66
N TYR A 45 9.24 -28.15 6.56
CA TYR A 45 10.52 -28.84 6.41
C TYR A 45 11.54 -28.31 7.43
N ASN A 46 11.71 -26.98 7.50
CA ASN A 46 12.67 -26.33 8.41
C ASN A 46 12.38 -26.58 9.90
N LEU A 47 11.17 -26.99 10.28
CA LEU A 47 10.82 -27.40 11.64
C LEU A 47 11.29 -28.82 12.00
N LYS A 48 11.55 -29.68 11.00
CA LYS A 48 11.85 -31.10 11.18
C LYS A 48 13.33 -31.46 10.99
N VAL A 49 14.15 -30.51 10.54
CA VAL A 49 15.56 -30.74 10.18
C VAL A 49 16.52 -29.98 11.08
N ASP A 50 17.75 -30.48 11.17
CA ASP A 50 18.83 -29.82 11.89
C ASP A 50 19.09 -28.40 11.36
N PRO A 51 19.59 -27.47 12.19
CA PRO A 51 19.81 -26.08 11.80
C PRO A 51 20.68 -25.89 10.55
N GLU A 52 21.63 -26.79 10.29
CA GLU A 52 22.53 -26.75 9.14
C GLU A 52 21.83 -27.13 7.82
N CYS A 53 20.76 -27.92 7.90
CA CYS A 53 19.96 -28.38 6.76
C CYS A 53 18.81 -27.43 6.40
N LYS A 54 18.61 -26.35 7.16
CA LYS A 54 17.50 -25.41 6.92
C LYS A 54 17.66 -24.68 5.60
N ILE A 55 16.57 -24.66 4.84
CA ILE A 55 16.46 -23.88 3.60
C ILE A 55 16.29 -22.41 3.97
N LYS A 56 17.25 -21.58 3.57
CA LYS A 56 17.18 -20.12 3.73
C LYS A 56 16.38 -19.52 2.57
N THR A 57 15.38 -18.70 2.90
CA THR A 57 14.57 -17.99 1.90
C THR A 57 14.94 -16.51 1.89
N ALA A 58 14.99 -15.90 0.71
CA ALA A 58 15.04 -14.45 0.56
C ALA A 58 13.63 -13.83 0.50
N SER A 59 12.58 -14.65 0.61
CA SER A 59 11.19 -14.22 0.63
C SER A 59 10.71 -14.21 2.08
N ASP A 60 10.62 -13.00 2.64
CA ASP A 60 10.16 -12.71 4.00
C ASP A 60 8.67 -12.33 4.07
N ASP A 61 8.02 -12.03 2.93
CA ASP A 61 6.61 -11.63 2.90
C ASP A 61 5.67 -12.84 2.97
N THR A 62 5.26 -13.20 4.18
CA THR A 62 4.28 -14.26 4.48
C THR A 62 2.83 -13.78 4.44
N GLY A 63 2.59 -12.46 4.31
CA GLY A 63 1.26 -11.88 4.51
C GLY A 63 0.53 -11.52 3.22
N THR A 64 1.14 -10.71 2.35
CA THR A 64 0.39 -10.07 1.26
C THR A 64 1.14 -10.12 -0.06
N TYR A 65 0.63 -10.95 -0.97
CA TYR A 65 1.11 -11.06 -2.34
C TYR A 65 1.30 -9.70 -3.04
N TYR A 66 0.42 -8.73 -2.82
CA TYR A 66 0.50 -7.41 -3.45
C TYR A 66 1.75 -6.63 -3.07
N ARG A 67 2.21 -6.68 -1.82
CA ARG A 67 3.47 -6.03 -1.40
C ARG A 67 4.68 -6.67 -2.08
N LYS A 68 4.68 -8.00 -2.22
CA LYS A 68 5.71 -8.73 -2.99
C LYS A 68 5.76 -8.27 -4.44
N VAL A 69 4.60 -8.23 -5.12
CA VAL A 69 4.49 -7.75 -6.50
C VAL A 69 4.96 -6.30 -6.62
N ALA A 70 4.49 -5.41 -5.73
CA ALA A 70 4.88 -4.00 -5.75
C ALA A 70 6.40 -3.83 -5.62
N ARG A 71 7.06 -4.55 -4.69
CA ARG A 71 8.53 -4.50 -4.54
C ARG A 71 9.25 -5.05 -5.77
N GLU A 72 8.77 -6.16 -6.32
CA GLU A 72 9.41 -6.85 -7.45
C GLU A 72 9.37 -6.02 -8.74
N TYR A 73 8.27 -5.29 -8.95
CA TYR A 73 8.10 -4.41 -10.10
C TYR A 73 8.32 -2.93 -9.79
N GLN A 74 8.82 -2.60 -8.59
CA GLN A 74 9.09 -1.24 -8.14
C GLN A 74 7.86 -0.31 -8.27
N ILE A 75 6.67 -0.85 -8.04
CA ILE A 75 5.43 -0.09 -7.99
C ILE A 75 5.39 0.65 -6.65
N PRO A 76 5.32 1.99 -6.64
CA PRO A 76 5.18 2.77 -5.42
C PRO A 76 3.81 2.48 -4.79
N LEU A 77 3.74 2.44 -3.47
CA LEU A 77 2.45 2.31 -2.77
C LEU A 77 1.64 3.62 -2.80
N SER A 78 2.34 4.76 -2.89
CA SER A 78 1.75 6.09 -2.94
C SER A 78 2.62 7.01 -3.80
N TRP A 79 2.33 7.08 -5.10
CA TRP A 79 2.95 8.03 -6.01
C TRP A 79 2.18 8.06 -7.34
N TRP A 80 2.53 9.02 -8.20
CA TRP A 80 1.99 9.10 -9.55
C TRP A 80 2.60 8.04 -10.47
N GLY A 81 1.73 7.33 -11.20
CA GLY A 81 2.13 6.35 -12.21
C GLY A 81 1.46 6.64 -13.55
N LEU A 82 2.22 6.47 -14.63
CA LEU A 82 1.71 6.54 -15.99
C LEU A 82 1.41 5.13 -16.50
N ILE A 83 0.19 4.92 -16.99
CA ILE A 83 -0.20 3.68 -17.67
C ILE A 83 -0.37 3.94 -19.16
N SER A 84 0.05 2.97 -19.98
CA SER A 84 -0.06 3.01 -21.44
C SER A 84 -0.56 1.66 -21.97
N ASP A 85 -0.97 1.61 -23.24
CA ASP A 85 -1.46 0.39 -23.92
C ASP A 85 -2.44 -0.44 -23.08
N TYR A 86 -3.31 0.25 -22.34
CA TYR A 86 -4.25 -0.37 -21.42
C TYR A 86 -5.50 -0.83 -22.17
N ARG A 87 -6.15 -1.87 -21.63
CA ARG A 87 -7.50 -2.25 -22.04
C ARG A 87 -8.48 -1.70 -21.02
N TYR A 88 -9.34 -0.79 -21.48
CA TYR A 88 -10.41 -0.28 -20.65
C TYR A 88 -11.43 -1.38 -20.39
N ASN A 89 -11.72 -1.65 -19.12
CA ASN A 89 -12.58 -2.75 -18.73
C ASN A 89 -13.97 -2.25 -18.33
N PHE A 90 -14.81 -1.98 -19.32
CA PHE A 90 -16.21 -1.62 -19.05
C PHE A 90 -17.05 -2.80 -18.50
N SER A 91 -16.57 -4.04 -18.65
CA SER A 91 -17.30 -5.28 -18.35
C SER A 91 -16.70 -6.08 -17.19
N ALA A 92 -15.91 -5.45 -16.32
CA ALA A 92 -15.30 -6.12 -15.18
C ALA A 92 -16.38 -6.84 -14.36
N PRO A 93 -16.17 -8.13 -13.97
CA PRO A 93 -17.13 -8.86 -13.15
C PRO A 93 -17.42 -8.11 -11.85
N TYR A 94 -18.64 -8.30 -11.31
CA TYR A 94 -19.29 -7.53 -10.24
C TYR A 94 -18.41 -7.19 -9.02
N TYR A 95 -17.39 -7.99 -8.70
CA TYR A 95 -16.43 -7.74 -7.61
C TYR A 95 -15.39 -6.62 -7.90
N ALA A 96 -15.24 -6.22 -9.15
CA ALA A 96 -14.34 -5.14 -9.60
C ALA A 96 -15.08 -3.84 -9.94
N LYS A 97 -16.42 -3.86 -10.01
CA LYS A 97 -17.25 -2.67 -10.15
C LYS A 97 -17.75 -2.26 -8.77
N SER A 98 -16.94 -1.50 -8.05
CA SER A 98 -17.50 -0.66 -7.00
C SER A 98 -18.21 0.52 -7.67
N HIS A 99 -19.42 0.88 -7.24
CA HIS A 99 -20.01 2.18 -7.63
C HIS A 99 -19.06 3.35 -7.31
N HIS A 100 -18.11 3.14 -6.39
CA HIS A 100 -17.09 4.10 -5.99
C HIS A 100 -15.81 4.04 -6.84
N CYS A 101 -15.69 3.11 -7.78
CA CYS A 101 -14.55 3.02 -8.71
C CYS A 101 -15.07 2.94 -10.16
N PRO A 102 -15.35 4.08 -10.80
CA PRO A 102 -15.98 4.13 -12.12
C PRO A 102 -15.07 3.64 -13.26
N HIS A 103 -13.76 3.52 -13.01
CA HIS A 103 -12.78 3.18 -14.03
C HIS A 103 -11.92 2.00 -13.59
N ALA A 104 -11.90 0.96 -14.42
CA ALA A 104 -11.02 -0.19 -14.26
C ALA A 104 -10.22 -0.40 -15.55
N PHE A 105 -8.91 -0.61 -15.40
CA PHE A 105 -7.98 -0.78 -16.51
C PHE A 105 -7.20 -2.08 -16.33
N TYR A 106 -7.08 -2.87 -17.41
CA TYR A 106 -6.08 -3.93 -17.47
C TYR A 106 -4.81 -3.38 -18.12
N VAL A 107 -3.70 -3.48 -17.40
CA VAL A 107 -2.41 -2.94 -17.82
C VAL A 107 -1.37 -4.05 -17.65
N HIS A 108 -0.60 -4.31 -18.71
CA HIS A 108 0.59 -5.14 -18.58
C HIS A 108 1.63 -4.41 -17.74
N ILE A 109 2.35 -5.09 -16.85
CA ILE A 109 3.23 -4.42 -15.90
C ILE A 109 4.33 -3.58 -16.57
N ASP A 110 4.87 -4.04 -17.70
CA ASP A 110 5.87 -3.31 -18.50
C ASP A 110 5.33 -1.99 -19.12
N LYS A 111 4.01 -1.79 -19.08
CA LYS A 111 3.33 -0.58 -19.58
C LYS A 111 2.99 0.41 -18.47
N PHE A 112 3.33 0.07 -17.22
CA PHE A 112 3.35 0.99 -16.09
C PHE A 112 4.72 1.66 -15.99
N ARG A 113 4.74 2.97 -15.73
CA ARG A 113 5.97 3.72 -15.46
C ARG A 113 5.75 4.64 -14.27
N LEU A 114 6.71 4.66 -13.35
CA LEU A 114 6.76 5.67 -12.30
C LEU A 114 6.99 7.05 -12.93
N ILE A 115 6.25 8.06 -12.48
CA ILE A 115 6.51 9.45 -12.87
C ILE A 115 7.49 10.05 -11.88
N ASP A 116 8.75 10.17 -12.28
CA ASP A 116 9.81 10.83 -11.50
C ASP A 116 9.97 12.32 -11.88
N ASN A 117 9.59 12.69 -13.10
CA ASN A 117 9.64 14.05 -13.62
C ASN A 117 8.32 14.44 -14.32
N PHE A 118 7.69 15.51 -13.84
CA PHE A 118 6.42 16.03 -14.38
C PHE A 118 6.59 17.04 -15.53
N GLU A 119 7.82 17.54 -15.79
CA GLU A 119 8.08 18.54 -16.85
C GLU A 119 7.47 18.16 -18.22
N PRO A 120 7.57 16.92 -18.70
CA PRO A 120 6.93 16.53 -19.96
C PRO A 120 5.40 16.57 -19.90
N LEU A 121 4.81 16.29 -18.73
CA LEU A 121 3.36 16.21 -18.54
C LEU A 121 2.72 17.59 -18.48
N TYR A 122 3.41 18.60 -17.94
CA TYR A 122 2.90 19.98 -17.89
C TYR A 122 2.68 20.61 -19.27
N LYS A 123 3.33 20.07 -20.32
CA LYS A 123 3.09 20.49 -21.71
C LYS A 123 1.75 19.98 -22.26
N ILE A 124 1.20 18.93 -21.66
CA ILE A 124 0.00 18.23 -22.15
C ILE A 124 -1.18 18.48 -21.22
N TYR A 125 -0.93 18.61 -19.92
CA TYR A 125 -1.94 18.67 -18.86
C TYR A 125 -1.71 19.88 -17.97
N LEU A 126 -2.81 20.42 -17.43
CA LEU A 126 -2.77 21.49 -16.44
C LEU A 126 -1.99 21.05 -15.19
N SER A 127 -1.06 21.89 -14.73
CA SER A 127 -0.25 21.62 -13.53
C SER A 127 -1.12 21.38 -12.28
N SER A 128 -2.28 22.03 -12.21
CA SER A 128 -3.28 21.87 -11.13
C SER A 128 -3.82 20.44 -10.99
N LEU A 129 -3.70 19.59 -12.02
CA LEU A 129 -4.11 18.18 -11.95
C LEU A 129 -3.14 17.32 -11.14
N PHE A 130 -1.88 17.75 -11.02
CA PHE A 130 -0.82 17.00 -10.33
C PHE A 130 -0.38 17.66 -9.03
N THR A 131 -0.85 18.89 -8.75
CA THR A 131 -0.40 19.66 -7.58
C THR A 131 -0.86 19.02 -6.27
N HIS A 132 -2.04 18.41 -6.26
CA HIS A 132 -2.62 17.79 -5.07
C HIS A 132 -3.28 16.46 -5.44
N ASP A 133 -3.10 15.47 -4.57
CA ASP A 133 -3.90 14.25 -4.63
C ASP A 133 -5.34 14.64 -4.28
N ARG A 134 -6.30 14.30 -5.15
CA ARG A 134 -7.73 14.57 -4.92
C ARG A 134 -8.32 13.51 -4.00
N ALA A 135 -7.70 13.34 -2.84
CA ALA A 135 -8.19 12.48 -1.79
C ALA A 135 -9.30 13.20 -1.03
N LEU A 136 -10.46 12.53 -0.94
CA LEU A 136 -11.60 12.97 -0.15
C LEU A 136 -11.47 12.43 1.27
N MET A 137 -11.49 13.30 2.26
CA MET A 137 -11.39 12.97 3.68
C MET A 137 -12.75 13.12 4.35
N LEU A 138 -13.19 12.06 5.04
CA LEU A 138 -14.36 12.08 5.92
C LEU A 138 -13.87 12.00 7.36
N ILE A 139 -14.15 13.03 8.15
CA ILE A 139 -13.91 13.09 9.59
C ILE A 139 -15.27 12.98 10.28
N TRP A 140 -15.38 12.16 11.32
CA TRP A 140 -16.63 11.97 12.02
C TRP A 140 -16.41 11.78 13.52
N ASP A 141 -17.44 12.11 14.29
CA ASP A 141 -17.51 11.94 15.74
C ASP A 141 -18.94 11.55 16.15
N ILE A 142 -19.08 10.86 17.27
CA ILE A 142 -20.39 10.38 17.76
C ILE A 142 -20.62 10.77 19.20
N GLU A 143 -21.87 11.12 19.49
CA GLU A 143 -22.31 11.37 20.85
C GLU A 143 -23.31 10.29 21.29
N THR A 144 -23.10 9.84 22.52
CA THR A 144 -23.87 8.75 23.11
C THR A 144 -24.40 9.14 24.48
N TYR A 145 -25.52 8.56 24.87
CA TYR A 145 -26.02 8.68 26.24
C TYR A 145 -26.48 7.31 26.75
N ASP A 146 -26.54 7.19 28.07
CA ASP A 146 -27.08 6.01 28.75
C ASP A 146 -28.31 6.41 29.58
N SER A 147 -29.46 5.81 29.28
CA SER A 147 -30.71 6.13 29.98
C SER A 147 -30.75 5.64 31.43
N ARG A 148 -29.78 4.83 31.89
CA ARG A 148 -29.63 4.42 33.30
C ARG A 148 -29.13 5.54 34.21
N GLY A 149 -28.69 6.67 33.66
CA GLY A 149 -28.28 7.86 34.40
C GLY A 149 -26.76 8.04 34.51
N SER A 150 -26.36 9.14 35.16
CA SER A 150 -24.96 9.58 35.27
C SER A 150 -24.08 8.55 35.98
N GLY A 151 -22.86 8.34 35.45
CA GLY A 151 -21.87 7.42 36.02
C GLY A 151 -21.84 6.05 35.32
N ASN A 152 -22.81 5.77 34.44
CA ASN A 152 -22.79 4.59 33.58
C ASN A 152 -22.08 4.93 32.26
N PHE A 153 -21.09 4.12 31.88
CA PHE A 153 -20.46 4.24 30.57
C PHE A 153 -21.38 3.60 29.51
N PRO A 154 -21.66 4.28 28.38
CA PRO A 154 -22.45 3.71 27.30
C PRO A 154 -21.79 2.45 26.72
N GLU A 155 -22.54 1.37 26.57
CA GLU A 155 -22.05 0.12 25.98
C GLU A 155 -22.85 -0.23 24.73
N ALA A 156 -22.18 -0.50 23.62
CA ALA A 156 -22.84 -0.78 22.33
C ALA A 156 -23.80 -1.98 22.34
N LYS A 157 -23.64 -2.91 23.30
CA LYS A 157 -24.52 -4.08 23.48
C LYS A 157 -25.74 -3.81 24.36
N ASN A 158 -25.78 -2.67 25.05
CA ASN A 158 -26.84 -2.29 25.97
C ASN A 158 -27.89 -1.47 25.21
N ASP A 159 -29.14 -1.91 25.21
CA ASP A 159 -30.25 -1.26 24.53
C ASP A 159 -30.61 0.11 25.13
N MET A 160 -30.25 0.33 26.39
CA MET A 160 -30.36 1.62 27.08
C MET A 160 -29.24 2.62 26.74
N SER A 161 -28.20 2.18 26.03
CA SER A 161 -27.12 3.05 25.54
C SER A 161 -27.39 3.39 24.08
N GLN A 162 -27.59 4.68 23.76
CA GLN A 162 -27.98 5.11 22.42
C GLN A 162 -26.99 6.14 21.86
N VAL A 163 -26.67 5.99 20.58
CA VAL A 163 -26.08 7.06 19.77
C VAL A 163 -27.22 8.01 19.43
N PHE A 164 -27.08 9.28 19.79
CA PHE A 164 -28.11 10.29 19.52
C PHE A 164 -27.63 11.37 18.55
N THR A 165 -26.33 11.42 18.28
CA THR A 165 -25.78 12.35 17.28
C THR A 165 -24.58 11.74 16.59
N ILE A 166 -24.52 11.91 15.27
CA ILE A 166 -23.32 11.65 14.47
C ILE A 166 -22.95 12.93 13.74
N CYS A 167 -21.80 13.50 14.08
CA CYS A 167 -21.23 14.67 13.41
C CYS A 167 -20.23 14.20 12.36
N MET A 168 -20.32 14.74 11.14
CA MET A 168 -19.44 14.43 10.03
C MET A 168 -18.99 15.70 9.33
N THR A 169 -17.74 15.72 8.87
CA THR A 169 -17.19 16.78 8.03
C THR A 169 -16.43 16.18 6.85
N LEU A 170 -16.73 16.66 5.64
CA LEU A 170 -16.12 16.21 4.40
C LEU A 170 -15.16 17.27 3.86
N HIS A 171 -13.93 16.88 3.52
CA HIS A 171 -12.87 17.79 3.04
C HIS A 171 -12.12 17.21 1.84
N TRP A 172 -11.59 18.08 0.98
CA TRP A 172 -10.42 17.71 0.19
C TRP A 172 -9.19 17.70 1.12
N LYS A 173 -8.30 16.71 0.95
CA LYS A 173 -7.14 16.51 1.85
C LYS A 173 -6.33 17.78 2.13
N ASP A 174 -6.14 18.58 1.09
CA ASP A 174 -5.29 19.78 1.12
C ASP A 174 -6.10 21.09 1.15
N ASP A 175 -7.42 21.02 1.41
CA ASP A 175 -8.30 22.19 1.50
C ASP A 175 -8.81 22.40 2.95
N PRO A 176 -8.51 23.56 3.58
CA PRO A 176 -8.99 23.85 4.93
C PRO A 176 -10.51 24.06 5.00
N ILE A 177 -11.17 24.34 3.88
CA ILE A 177 -12.61 24.59 3.84
C ILE A 177 -13.34 23.25 3.65
N PRO A 178 -14.27 22.90 4.55
CA PRO A 178 -15.08 21.70 4.37
C PRO A 178 -16.03 21.87 3.19
N LEU A 179 -16.18 20.79 2.44
CA LEU A 179 -17.20 20.65 1.41
C LEU A 179 -18.58 20.58 2.03
N GLU A 180 -18.73 19.78 3.10
CA GLU A 180 -20.00 19.55 3.77
C GLU A 180 -19.78 19.34 5.28
N ARG A 181 -20.77 19.76 6.07
CA ARG A 181 -20.87 19.53 7.51
C ARG A 181 -22.25 18.97 7.80
N ILE A 182 -22.30 17.76 8.33
CA ILE A 182 -23.54 17.01 8.53
C ILE A 182 -23.63 16.63 10.01
N CYS A 183 -24.81 16.85 10.60
CA CYS A 183 -25.15 16.39 11.93
C CYS A 183 -26.45 15.59 11.79
N LEU A 184 -26.37 14.28 12.07
CA LEU A 184 -27.50 13.34 12.01
C LEU A 184 -27.99 13.01 13.41
#